data_AF-S9R1N4-F1
#
_entry.id   AF-S9R1N4-F1
#
_cell.length_a   1.000
_cell.length_b   1.000
_cell.length_c   1.000
_cell.angle_alpha   90.00
_cell.angle_beta   90.00
_cell.angle_gamma   90.00
#
_symmetry.space_group_name_H-M   'P 1'
#
loop_
_entity.id
_entity.type
_entity.pdbx_description
1 polymer ?
#
loop_
_entity_poly.entity_id
_entity_poly.type
_entity_poly.pdbx_seq_one_letter_code
_entity_poly.pdbx_strand_id
1 'polypeptide(L)'
;MGLVALGVSVALGREGLPAGAWSLRDLSLLAVYGMGGMAASQLLFILAIRRIGVGLASFHINGAPFYVMLIMLAFGGTWSWMQVLGATVVALGVLIAQRR
;
A
#
# COMPACT_ATOMS: atom_id res chain seq x y z
N MET A 1 13.72 -25.97 -3.83
CA MET A 1 13.92 -24.61 -3.26
C MET A 1 12.74 -24.07 -2.45
N GLY A 2 11.49 -24.51 -2.67
CA GLY A 2 10.33 -24.04 -1.90
C GLY A 2 10.31 -24.45 -0.41
N LEU A 3 10.80 -25.64 -0.07
CA LEU A 3 10.75 -26.17 1.32
C LEU A 3 11.70 -25.42 2.28
N VAL A 4 12.85 -24.96 1.79
CA VAL A 4 13.80 -24.17 2.59
C VAL A 4 13.26 -22.77 2.85
N ALA A 5 12.63 -22.15 1.85
CA ALA A 5 11.99 -20.84 2.00
C ALA A 5 10.79 -20.86 2.96
N LEU A 6 10.03 -21.97 2.97
CA LEU A 6 8.95 -22.20 3.94
C LEU A 6 9.48 -22.35 5.37
N GLY A 7 10.54 -23.13 5.57
CA GLY A 7 11.16 -23.31 6.88
C GLY A 7 11.70 -22.01 7.49
N VAL A 8 12.31 -21.15 6.66
CA VAL A 8 12.78 -19.81 7.08
C VAL A 8 11.62 -18.87 7.40
N SER A 9 10.52 -18.95 6.66
CA SER A 9 9.34 -18.08 6.88
C SER A 9 8.63 -18.37 8.20
N VAL A 10 8.49 -19.66 8.55
CA VAL A 10 7.90 -20.10 9.82
C VAL A 10 8.79 -19.73 11.01
N ALA A 11 10.12 -19.89 10.89
CA ALA A 11 11.07 -19.54 11.95
C ALA A 11 11.12 -18.02 12.26
N LEU A 12 10.74 -17.18 11.29
CA LEU A 12 10.72 -15.71 11.41
C LEU A 12 9.36 -15.16 11.88
N GLY A 13 8.42 -16.02 12.30
CA GLY A 13 7.11 -15.59 12.80
C GLY A 13 6.17 -15.03 11.72
N ARG A 14 6.44 -15.31 10.44
CA ARG A 14 5.47 -15.01 9.38
C ARG A 14 4.38 -16.07 9.40
N GLU A 15 3.12 -15.62 9.41
CA GLU A 15 1.96 -16.49 9.21
C GLU A 15 2.22 -17.36 7.97
N GLY A 16 2.27 -18.68 8.18
CA GLY A 16 2.47 -19.63 7.10
C GLY A 16 1.38 -19.43 6.05
N LEU A 17 1.69 -19.75 4.78
CA LEU A 17 0.66 -19.81 3.75
C LEU A 17 -0.52 -20.63 4.30
N PRO A 18 -1.77 -20.14 4.17
CA PRO A 18 -2.92 -20.84 4.72
C PRO A 18 -2.88 -22.28 4.20
N ALA A 19 -2.71 -23.23 5.11
CA ALA A 19 -2.49 -24.64 4.78
C ALA A 19 -3.76 -25.34 4.24
N GLY A 20 -4.83 -24.59 4.00
CA GLY A 20 -6.14 -25.07 3.59
C GLY A 20 -6.56 -24.59 2.20
N ALA A 21 -7.62 -25.22 1.67
CA ALA A 21 -8.27 -24.76 0.44
C ALA A 21 -8.82 -23.34 0.61
N TRP A 22 -8.79 -22.56 -0.47
CA TRP A 22 -9.26 -21.18 -0.49
C TRP A 22 -10.77 -21.18 -0.24
N SER A 23 -11.22 -20.47 0.79
CA SER A 23 -12.64 -20.37 1.08
C SER A 23 -13.31 -19.35 0.15
N LEU A 24 -14.64 -19.45 0.01
CA LEU A 24 -15.42 -18.43 -0.71
C LEU A 24 -15.25 -17.03 -0.12
N ARG A 25 -14.99 -16.95 1.20
CA ARG A 25 -14.70 -15.68 1.89
C ARG A 25 -13.35 -15.11 1.47
N ASP A 26 -12.33 -15.93 1.34
CA ASP A 26 -11.01 -15.47 0.89
C ASP A 26 -11.10 -14.94 -0.54
N LEU A 27 -11.82 -15.69 -1.40
CA LEU A 27 -12.04 -15.31 -2.79
C LEU A 27 -12.84 -14.01 -2.91
N SER A 28 -13.85 -13.79 -2.05
CA SER A 28 -14.63 -12.54 -2.06
C SER A 28 -13.83 -11.35 -1.56
N LEU A 29 -13.01 -11.51 -0.51
CA LEU A 29 -12.11 -10.46 -0.04
C LEU A 29 -11.08 -10.08 -1.12
N LEU A 30 -10.54 -11.07 -1.82
CA LEU A 30 -9.63 -10.85 -2.95
C LEU A 30 -10.33 -10.18 -4.13
N ALA A 31 -11.57 -10.53 -4.43
CA ALA A 31 -12.34 -9.87 -5.48
C ALA A 31 -12.54 -8.38 -5.16
N VAL A 32 -12.91 -8.06 -3.92
CA VAL A 32 -13.09 -6.67 -3.46
C VAL A 32 -11.76 -5.91 -3.51
N TYR A 33 -10.68 -6.47 -2.98
CA TYR A 33 -9.36 -5.84 -3.02
C TYR A 33 -8.83 -5.69 -4.45
N GLY A 34 -8.92 -6.75 -5.25
CA GLY A 34 -8.37 -6.81 -6.59
C GLY A 34 -9.09 -5.88 -7.57
N MET A 35 -10.43 -5.89 -7.58
CA MET A 35 -11.21 -5.04 -8.47
C MET A 35 -11.38 -3.63 -7.92
N GLY A 36 -11.85 -3.52 -6.67
CA GLY A 36 -12.16 -2.22 -6.06
C GLY A 36 -10.91 -1.46 -5.63
N GLY A 37 -9.98 -2.13 -4.96
CA GLY A 37 -8.72 -1.51 -4.52
C GLY A 37 -7.73 -1.34 -5.67
N MET A 38 -7.26 -2.46 -6.22
CA MET A 38 -6.12 -2.46 -7.14
C MET A 38 -6.46 -1.99 -8.54
N ALA A 39 -7.43 -2.62 -9.23
CA ALA A 39 -7.73 -2.28 -10.63
C ALA A 39 -8.16 -0.81 -10.78
N ALA A 40 -9.03 -0.32 -9.89
CA ALA A 40 -9.41 1.09 -9.86
C ALA A 40 -8.20 2.00 -9.62
N SER A 41 -7.33 1.68 -8.63
CA SER A 41 -6.13 2.46 -8.35
C SER A 41 -5.17 2.52 -9.54
N GLN A 42 -4.99 1.41 -10.26
CA GLN A 42 -4.13 1.37 -11.45
C GLN A 42 -4.68 2.25 -12.58
N LEU A 43 -5.99 2.21 -12.84
CA LEU A 43 -6.61 3.09 -13.82
C LEU A 43 -6.44 4.56 -13.46
N LEU A 44 -6.70 4.92 -12.20
CA LEU A 44 -6.51 6.30 -11.71
C LEU A 44 -5.04 6.73 -11.77
N PHE A 45 -4.10 5.84 -11.46
CA PHE A 45 -2.67 6.13 -11.55
C PHE A 45 -2.23 6.41 -12.98
N ILE A 46 -2.65 5.60 -13.96
CA ILE A 46 -2.37 5.83 -15.38
C ILE A 46 -2.97 7.17 -15.82
N LEU A 47 -4.21 7.47 -15.42
CA LEU A 47 -4.84 8.76 -15.71
C LEU A 47 -4.08 9.93 -15.08
N ALA A 48 -3.59 9.78 -13.85
CA ALA A 48 -2.76 10.78 -13.19
C ALA A 48 -1.45 11.01 -13.94
N ILE A 49 -0.73 9.96 -14.35
CA ILE A 49 0.50 10.08 -15.15
C ILE A 49 0.23 10.89 -16.42
N ARG A 50 -0.88 10.63 -17.11
CA ARG A 50 -1.25 11.37 -18.34
C ARG A 50 -1.55 12.85 -18.10
N ARG A 51 -1.93 13.24 -16.88
CA ARG A 51 -2.33 14.61 -16.53
C ARG A 51 -1.20 15.43 -15.90
N ILE A 52 -0.45 14.84 -14.98
CA ILE A 52 0.55 15.54 -14.16
C ILE A 52 1.98 14.98 -14.32
N GLY A 53 2.16 13.99 -15.20
CA GLY A 53 3.44 13.33 -15.43
C GLY A 53 3.79 12.26 -14.39
N VAL A 54 4.76 11.41 -14.72
CA VAL A 54 5.17 10.29 -13.87
C VAL A 54 5.80 10.74 -12.55
N GLY A 55 6.56 11.85 -12.55
CA GLY A 55 7.22 12.35 -11.35
C GLY A 55 6.25 12.77 -10.25
N LEU A 56 5.28 13.64 -10.58
CA LEU A 56 4.32 14.12 -9.59
C LEU A 56 3.30 13.05 -9.18
N ALA A 57 2.87 12.18 -10.11
CA ALA A 57 2.01 11.05 -9.79
C ALA A 57 2.71 10.06 -8.83
N SER A 58 3.99 9.79 -9.05
CA SER A 58 4.79 8.91 -8.17
C SER A 58 5.09 9.57 -6.83
N PHE A 59 5.22 10.89 -6.76
CA PHE A 59 5.27 11.58 -5.47
C PHE A 59 3.96 11.39 -4.69
N HIS A 60 2.82 11.61 -5.34
CA HIS A 60 1.51 11.54 -4.69
C HIS A 60 1.25 10.17 -4.05
N ILE A 61 1.64 9.06 -4.70
CA ILE A 61 1.39 7.72 -4.16
C ILE A 61 2.17 7.44 -2.86
N ASN A 62 3.28 8.13 -2.61
CA ASN A 62 4.01 8.00 -1.35
C ASN A 62 3.23 8.59 -0.16
N GLY A 63 2.22 9.42 -0.40
CA GLY A 63 1.27 9.88 0.62
C GLY A 63 0.22 8.84 1.01
N ALA A 64 0.11 7.72 0.29
CA ALA A 64 -0.92 6.72 0.52
C ALA A 64 -0.99 6.18 1.97
N PRO A 65 0.14 5.85 2.65
CA PRO A 65 0.07 5.42 4.05
C PRO A 65 -0.60 6.47 4.95
N PHE A 66 -0.28 7.75 4.76
CA PHE A 66 -0.89 8.83 5.52
C PHE A 66 -2.40 8.97 5.25
N TYR A 67 -2.83 8.90 3.98
CA TYR A 67 -4.26 8.91 3.66
C TYR A 67 -5.01 7.72 4.26
N VAL A 68 -4.41 6.53 4.19
CA VAL A 68 -4.97 5.31 4.80
C VAL A 68 -5.07 5.45 6.31
N MET A 69 -4.07 6.05 6.98
CA MET A 69 -4.15 6.34 8.41
C MET A 69 -5.33 7.25 8.74
N LEU A 70 -5.56 8.32 7.98
CA LEU A 70 -6.70 9.23 8.21
C LEU A 70 -8.05 8.52 8.00
N ILE A 71 -8.16 7.69 6.95
CA ILE A 71 -9.36 6.89 6.70
C ILE A 71 -9.59 5.92 7.86
N MET A 72 -8.56 5.19 8.28
CA MET A 72 -8.65 4.25 9.40
C MET A 72 -9.01 4.96 10.71
N LEU A 73 -8.44 6.13 10.98
CA LEU A 73 -8.80 6.94 12.14
C LEU A 73 -10.30 7.30 12.15
N ALA A 74 -10.88 7.63 10.98
CA ALA A 74 -12.32 7.87 10.86
C ALA A 74 -13.17 6.62 11.15
N PHE A 75 -12.63 5.42 10.96
CA PHE A 75 -13.25 4.13 11.33
C PHE A 75 -12.87 3.64 12.74
N GLY A 76 -12.22 4.47 13.57
CA GLY A 76 -11.82 4.12 14.94
C GLY A 76 -10.43 3.47 15.08
N GLY A 77 -9.61 3.53 14.03
CA GLY A 77 -8.20 3.16 14.05
C GLY A 77 -7.33 4.13 14.87
N THR A 78 -6.03 3.87 14.92
CA THR A 78 -5.09 4.65 15.74
C THR A 78 -4.28 5.67 14.94
N TRP A 79 -3.95 6.77 15.60
CA TRP A 79 -3.00 7.76 15.06
C TRP A 79 -1.57 7.24 15.13
N SER A 80 -0.79 7.43 14.06
CA SER A 80 0.61 7.03 14.00
C SER A 80 1.54 8.21 13.71
N TRP A 81 2.30 8.63 14.71
CA TRP A 81 3.33 9.66 14.54
C TRP A 81 4.41 9.26 13.53
N MET A 82 4.71 7.97 13.41
CA MET A 82 5.68 7.48 12.43
C MET A 82 5.22 7.71 10.99
N GLN A 83 3.92 7.53 10.71
CA GLN A 83 3.36 7.80 9.38
C GLN A 83 3.33 9.30 9.06
N VAL A 84 3.06 10.15 10.06
CA VAL A 84 3.16 11.61 9.92
C VAL A 84 4.58 12.04 9.58
N LEU A 85 5.57 11.50 10.30
CA LEU A 85 6.98 11.77 10.03
C LEU A 85 7.39 11.29 8.64
N GLY A 86 6.99 10.07 8.25
CA GLY A 86 7.22 9.54 6.90
C GLY A 86 6.65 10.44 5.80
N ALA A 87 5.39 10.86 5.95
CA ALA A 87 4.74 11.77 5.01
C ALA A 87 5.45 13.15 4.93
N THR A 88 5.91 13.66 6.08
CA THR A 88 6.66 14.92 6.16
C THR A 88 7.99 14.82 5.41
N VAL A 89 8.75 13.74 5.62
CA VAL A 89 10.02 13.50 4.92
C VAL A 89 9.81 13.41 3.41
N VAL A 90 8.79 12.70 2.96
CA VAL A 90 8.43 12.59 1.54
C VAL A 90 8.09 13.96 0.95
N ALA A 91 7.25 14.74 1.63
CA ALA A 91 6.86 16.08 1.19
C ALA A 91 8.07 17.03 1.07
N LEU A 92 8.96 17.02 2.07
CA LEU A 92 10.20 17.80 2.05
C LEU A 92 11.15 17.33 0.93
N GLY A 93 11.30 16.01 0.76
CA GLY A 93 12.13 15.43 -0.29
C GLY A 93 11.74 15.93 -1.68
N VAL A 94 10.44 16.04 -1.96
CA VAL A 94 9.96 16.57 -3.25
C VAL A 94 10.09 18.07 -3.37
N LEU A 95 9.84 18.83 -2.29
CA LEU A 95 10.08 20.27 -2.31
C LEU A 95 11.56 20.60 -2.64
N ILE A 96 12.50 19.75 -2.21
CA ILE A 96 13.92 19.89 -2.54
C ILE A 96 14.20 19.44 -3.98
N ALA A 97 13.67 18.28 -4.40
CA ALA A 97 13.92 17.71 -5.72
C ALA A 97 13.41 18.60 -6.87
N GLN A 98 12.33 19.35 -6.66
CA GLN A 98 11.76 20.27 -7.66
C GLN A 98 12.51 21.60 -7.79
N ARG A 99 13.53 21.88 -6.97
CA ARG A 99 14.35 23.11 -7.05
C ARG A 99 15.48 23.04 -8.08
N ARG A 100 15.45 22.08 -9.00
CA ARG A 100 16.39 21.92 -10.11
C ARG A 100 15.60 21.75 -11.41
#